data_AF-A0AAP0I9L8-F1
#
_entry.id   AF-A0AAP0I9L8-F1
#
_cell.length_a   1.000
_cell.length_b   1.000
_cell.length_c   1.000
_cell.angle_alpha   90.00
_cell.angle_beta   90.00
_cell.angle_gamma   90.00
#
_symmetry.space_group_name_H-M   'P 1'
#
loop_
_entity.id
_entity.type
_entity.pdbx_description
1 polymer ?
#
loop_
_entity_poly.entity_id
_entity_poly.type
_entity_poly.pdbx_seq_one_letter_code
_entity_poly.pdbx_strand_id
1 'polypeptide(L)'
;MQIIGVELGSFSYSRLPITEFDADIQAESSNPSDQIFEKFVSATYLGEIVRRVLLKMAKETALFGDYIPPKLKIPYVLSSPDMAAMHQDSSDDRDVVGEKLKEIFEIADSTPIVREIVADACDIIVERGARIAAASMVGILQKQGRFGSNKQASVVTVDGGVYQHYRLFRNYLNSCVNEIQGSECSDNLHIQSTNGGSGIGAVFLAAAACRLSS
;
A
#
# COMPACT_ATOMS: atom_id res chain seq x y z
N MET A 1 -3.34 31.74 4.61
CA MET A 1 -3.47 30.28 4.45
C MET A 1 -2.17 29.66 4.91
N GLN A 2 -2.17 28.86 5.97
CA GLN A 2 -0.98 28.14 6.43
C GLN A 2 -1.01 26.72 5.86
N ILE A 3 0.14 26.27 5.35
CA ILE A 3 0.30 24.94 4.76
C ILE A 3 1.16 24.13 5.73
N ILE A 4 0.72 22.92 6.04
CA ILE A 4 1.36 22.05 7.02
C ILE A 4 1.87 20.81 6.29
N GLY A 5 3.19 20.61 6.29
CA GLY A 5 3.80 19.33 5.96
C GLY A 5 3.67 18.40 7.16
N VAL A 6 2.94 17.30 7.01
CA VAL A 6 2.62 16.39 8.13
C VAL A 6 3.70 15.31 8.32
N GLU A 7 4.53 15.03 7.30
CA GLU A 7 5.55 13.97 7.31
C GLU A 7 5.06 12.65 7.94
N LEU A 8 3.94 12.14 7.42
CA LEU A 8 3.27 10.93 7.95
C LEU A 8 4.15 9.68 7.95
N GLY A 9 5.21 9.63 7.13
CA GLY A 9 6.11 8.47 7.08
C GLY A 9 6.62 8.08 8.46
N SER A 10 7.04 9.05 9.27
CA SER A 10 7.57 8.83 10.63
C SER A 10 6.49 8.64 11.70
N PHE A 11 5.21 8.61 11.30
CA PHE A 11 4.12 8.36 12.24
C PHE A 11 4.22 6.94 12.78
N SER A 12 4.48 6.85 14.09
CA SER A 12 4.48 5.61 14.87
C SER A 12 3.38 5.67 15.90
N TYR A 13 2.52 4.65 15.93
CA TYR A 13 1.48 4.54 16.94
C TYR A 13 1.48 3.12 17.49
N SER A 14 1.38 2.96 18.81
CA SER A 14 1.36 1.66 19.50
C SER A 14 0.19 0.74 19.15
N ARG A 15 -0.72 1.20 18.28
CA ARG A 15 -1.93 0.50 17.82
C ARG A 15 -1.86 0.10 16.35
N LEU A 16 -0.74 0.35 15.66
CA LEU A 16 -0.56 -0.22 14.32
C LEU A 16 -0.46 -1.75 14.45
N PRO A 17 -1.11 -2.51 13.56
CA PRO A 17 -1.03 -3.97 13.56
C PRO A 17 0.31 -4.43 12.97
N ILE A 18 1.38 -4.24 13.75
CA ILE A 18 2.75 -4.63 13.39
C ILE A 18 2.85 -6.16 13.45
N THR A 19 3.16 -6.78 12.31
CA THR A 19 3.47 -8.20 12.23
C THR A 19 4.95 -8.45 12.43
N GLU A 20 5.35 -9.71 12.60
CA GLU A 20 6.77 -10.09 12.62
C GLU A 20 7.50 -9.67 11.33
N PHE A 21 6.82 -9.70 10.18
CA PHE A 21 7.41 -9.33 8.90
C PHE A 21 7.72 -7.82 8.83
N ASP A 22 6.84 -6.98 9.38
CA ASP A 22 7.05 -5.54 9.46
C ASP A 22 8.20 -5.23 10.44
N ALA A 23 8.23 -5.93 11.58
CA ALA A 23 9.27 -5.78 12.59
C ALA A 23 10.65 -6.16 12.04
N ASP A 24 10.76 -7.23 11.26
CA ASP A 24 12.03 -7.63 10.63
C ASP A 24 12.50 -6.60 9.60
N ILE A 25 11.60 -6.11 8.73
CA ILE A 25 11.92 -5.02 7.77
C ILE A 25 12.38 -3.78 8.51
N GLN A 26 11.72 -3.46 9.62
CA GLN A 26 12.08 -2.34 10.46
C GLN A 26 13.49 -2.51 11.04
N ALA A 27 13.82 -3.67 11.60
CA ALA A 27 15.13 -3.96 12.18
C ALA A 27 16.27 -3.95 11.14
N GLU A 28 16.00 -4.41 9.92
CA GLU A 28 16.99 -4.48 8.83
C GLU A 28 17.15 -3.16 8.06
N SER A 29 16.22 -2.22 8.21
CA SER A 29 16.29 -0.93 7.52
C SER A 29 17.41 -0.03 8.08
N SER A 30 17.95 0.85 7.23
CA SER A 30 18.97 1.84 7.65
C SER A 30 18.46 2.79 8.73
N ASN A 31 17.14 2.97 8.84
CA ASN A 31 16.47 3.80 9.83
C ASN A 31 15.44 2.96 10.62
N PRO A 32 15.88 2.17 11.62
CA PRO A 32 15.00 1.24 12.34
C PRO A 32 13.87 1.90 13.13
N SER A 33 13.99 3.18 13.49
CA SER A 33 12.97 3.88 14.30
C SER A 33 12.07 4.80 13.48
N ASP A 34 12.36 5.00 12.19
CA ASP A 34 11.67 5.97 11.34
C ASP A 34 10.88 5.29 10.22
N GLN A 35 10.02 6.08 9.57
CA GLN A 35 9.30 5.71 8.35
C GLN A 35 8.38 4.48 8.50
N ILE A 36 7.87 4.22 9.71
CA ILE A 36 7.01 3.06 10.00
C ILE A 36 5.78 3.06 9.09
N PHE A 37 5.07 4.19 8.97
CA PHE A 37 3.91 4.28 8.08
C PHE A 37 4.27 4.00 6.62
N GLU A 38 5.42 4.51 6.15
CA GLU A 38 5.89 4.27 4.79
C GLU A 38 6.15 2.78 4.54
N LYS A 39 6.73 2.08 5.52
CA LYS A 39 6.97 0.63 5.47
C LYS A 39 5.69 -0.19 5.33
N PHE A 40 4.55 0.33 5.79
CA PHE A 40 3.25 -0.34 5.62
C PHE A 40 2.62 -0.14 4.25
N VAL A 41 2.86 0.99 3.58
CA VAL A 41 2.02 1.43 2.44
C VAL A 41 2.78 1.63 1.13
N SER A 42 4.10 1.77 1.16
CA SER A 42 4.86 2.17 -0.03
C SER A 42 5.17 0.98 -0.95
N ALA A 43 5.34 1.29 -2.24
CA ALA A 43 5.70 0.31 -3.28
C ALA A 43 6.96 -0.49 -2.94
N THR A 44 7.90 0.13 -2.22
CA THR A 44 9.17 -0.50 -1.85
C THR A 44 8.97 -1.72 -0.95
N TYR A 45 7.99 -1.67 -0.05
CA TYR A 45 7.86 -2.64 1.03
C TYR A 45 6.73 -3.65 0.82
N LEU A 46 5.67 -3.32 0.08
CA LEU A 46 4.55 -4.25 -0.14
C LEU A 46 5.01 -5.61 -0.70
N GLY A 47 5.82 -5.59 -1.76
CA GLY A 47 6.36 -6.81 -2.36
C GLY A 47 7.32 -7.57 -1.44
N GLU A 48 8.13 -6.83 -0.66
CA GLU A 48 9.05 -7.43 0.31
C GLU A 48 8.32 -8.14 1.46
N ILE A 49 7.20 -7.58 1.93
CA ILE A 49 6.38 -8.19 2.97
C ILE A 49 5.75 -9.48 2.45
N VAL A 50 5.18 -9.46 1.24
CA VAL A 50 4.67 -10.69 0.61
C VAL A 50 5.79 -11.73 0.44
N ARG A 51 6.98 -11.33 -0.03
CA ARG A 51 8.12 -12.25 -0.14
C ARG A 51 8.46 -12.91 1.20
N ARG A 52 8.46 -12.16 2.30
CA ARG A 52 8.73 -12.70 3.65
C ARG A 52 7.65 -13.67 4.11
N VAL A 53 6.37 -13.36 3.86
CA VAL A 53 5.24 -14.28 4.11
C VAL A 53 5.44 -15.58 3.34
N LEU A 54 5.72 -15.51 2.04
CA LEU A 54 5.93 -16.68 1.19
C LEU A 54 7.17 -17.50 1.60
N LEU A 55 8.27 -16.83 1.99
CA LEU A 55 9.45 -17.50 2.51
C LEU A 55 9.15 -18.25 3.82
N LYS A 56 8.33 -17.67 4.70
CA LYS A 56 7.90 -18.32 5.95
C LYS A 56 7.02 -19.54 5.65
N MET A 57 6.01 -19.38 4.79
CA MET A 57 5.15 -20.49 4.37
C MET A 57 5.95 -21.63 3.70
N ALA A 58 6.95 -21.31 2.87
CA ALA A 58 7.84 -22.30 2.27
C ALA A 58 8.65 -23.10 3.31
N LYS A 59 9.06 -22.46 4.42
CA LYS A 59 9.79 -23.11 5.52
C LYS A 59 8.89 -23.98 6.39
N GLU A 60 7.64 -23.58 6.60
CA GLU A 60 6.75 -24.18 7.61
C GLU A 60 5.74 -25.18 7.04
N THR A 61 5.37 -25.04 5.76
CA THR A 61 4.24 -25.77 5.16
C THR A 61 4.57 -26.49 3.85
N ALA A 62 5.84 -26.47 3.43
CA ALA A 62 6.27 -27.00 2.13
C ALA A 62 5.46 -26.44 0.94
N LEU A 63 5.04 -25.17 1.02
CA LEU A 63 4.19 -24.50 0.02
C LEU A 63 4.69 -24.68 -1.43
N PHE A 64 6.01 -24.71 -1.63
CA PHE A 64 6.66 -24.88 -2.93
C PHE A 64 7.42 -26.22 -3.04
N GLY A 65 7.03 -27.23 -2.23
CA GLY A 65 7.69 -28.52 -2.11
C GLY A 65 8.72 -28.58 -0.98
N ASP A 66 9.51 -29.65 -0.96
CA ASP A 66 10.45 -29.96 0.13
C ASP A 66 11.65 -29.01 0.22
N TYR A 67 11.95 -28.29 -0.86
CA TYR A 67 13.07 -27.36 -0.94
C TYR A 67 12.57 -25.92 -1.00
N ILE A 68 13.20 -25.05 -0.21
CA ILE A 68 12.91 -23.62 -0.24
C ILE A 68 13.56 -22.99 -1.47
N PRO A 69 12.79 -22.40 -2.41
CA PRO A 69 13.32 -21.72 -3.59
C PRO A 69 14.40 -20.67 -3.21
N PRO A 70 15.63 -20.74 -3.77
CA PRO A 70 16.71 -19.84 -3.37
C PRO A 70 16.39 -18.36 -3.57
N LYS A 71 15.67 -18.03 -4.66
CA LYS A 71 15.26 -16.66 -4.98
C LYS A 71 14.35 -16.05 -3.92
N LEU A 72 13.53 -16.84 -3.23
CA LEU A 72 12.71 -16.34 -2.12
C LEU A 72 13.54 -15.79 -0.96
N LYS A 73 14.83 -16.11 -0.87
CA LYS A 73 15.73 -15.58 0.18
C LYS A 73 16.36 -14.24 -0.18
N ILE A 74 16.20 -13.77 -1.42
CA ILE A 74 16.79 -12.52 -1.91
C ILE A 74 15.87 -11.35 -1.52
N PRO A 75 16.31 -10.43 -0.64
CA PRO A 75 15.50 -9.28 -0.25
C PRO A 75 15.10 -8.43 -1.46
N TYR A 76 13.88 -7.90 -1.44
CA TYR A 76 13.33 -6.98 -2.44
C TYR A 76 13.28 -7.52 -3.88
N VAL A 77 13.38 -8.83 -4.07
CA VAL A 77 13.29 -9.45 -5.41
C VAL A 77 11.87 -9.36 -5.99
N LEU A 78 10.84 -9.28 -5.15
CA LEU A 78 9.46 -9.09 -5.57
C LEU A 78 9.10 -7.61 -5.61
N SER A 79 8.95 -7.07 -6.81
CA SER A 79 8.59 -5.66 -7.00
C SER A 79 7.08 -5.42 -6.78
N SER A 80 6.70 -4.18 -6.44
CA SER A 80 5.28 -3.81 -6.35
C SER A 80 4.51 -3.97 -7.67
N PRO A 81 5.06 -3.65 -8.86
CA PRO A 81 4.40 -3.94 -10.13
C PRO A 81 4.15 -5.44 -10.36
N ASP A 82 5.12 -6.30 -10.02
CA ASP A 82 4.94 -7.75 -10.16
C ASP A 82 3.90 -8.28 -9.19
N MET A 83 3.94 -7.82 -7.94
CA MET A 83 2.90 -8.12 -6.94
C MET A 83 1.52 -7.66 -7.42
N ALA A 84 1.43 -6.48 -8.04
CA ALA A 84 0.17 -5.96 -8.59
C ALA A 84 -0.33 -6.79 -9.78
N ALA A 85 0.56 -7.32 -10.61
CA ALA A 85 0.19 -8.25 -11.68
C ALA A 85 -0.38 -9.55 -11.10
N MET A 86 0.27 -10.14 -10.09
CA MET A 86 -0.19 -11.35 -9.41
C MET A 86 -1.55 -11.15 -8.73
N HIS A 87 -1.72 -10.07 -7.97
CA HIS A 87 -2.95 -9.80 -7.23
C HIS A 87 -4.15 -9.49 -8.14
N GLN A 88 -3.91 -8.84 -9.28
CA GLN A 88 -4.97 -8.48 -10.23
C GLN A 88 -5.28 -9.61 -11.22
N ASP A 89 -4.59 -10.73 -11.14
CA ASP A 89 -4.88 -11.91 -11.93
C ASP A 89 -6.30 -12.40 -11.65
N SER A 90 -7.11 -12.53 -12.70
CA SER A 90 -8.51 -12.97 -12.62
C SER A 90 -8.78 -14.22 -13.46
N SER A 91 -7.71 -14.88 -13.93
CA SER A 91 -7.82 -16.20 -14.56
C SER A 91 -8.20 -17.27 -13.53
N ASP A 92 -8.93 -18.29 -13.98
CA ASP A 92 -9.46 -19.34 -13.11
C ASP A 92 -8.35 -20.09 -12.33
N ASP A 93 -7.20 -20.31 -12.97
CA ASP A 93 -6.03 -21.03 -12.41
C ASP A 93 -4.87 -20.10 -12.00
N ARG A 94 -5.12 -18.79 -11.94
CA ARG A 94 -4.13 -17.76 -11.58
C ARG A 94 -2.84 -17.86 -12.42
N ASP A 95 -2.99 -17.91 -13.73
CA ASP A 95 -1.88 -18.10 -14.69
C ASP A 95 -0.79 -17.04 -14.59
N VAL A 96 -1.14 -15.77 -14.38
CA VAL A 96 -0.16 -14.67 -14.20
C VAL A 96 0.63 -14.87 -12.91
N VAL A 97 -0.02 -15.38 -11.85
CA VAL A 97 0.69 -15.77 -10.63
C VAL A 97 1.69 -16.88 -10.94
N GLY A 98 1.29 -17.92 -11.67
CA GLY A 98 2.18 -18.99 -12.11
C GLY A 98 3.38 -18.48 -12.93
N GLU A 99 3.14 -17.60 -13.89
CA GLU A 99 4.17 -16.96 -14.72
C GLU A 99 5.16 -16.15 -13.88
N LYS A 100 4.66 -15.33 -12.95
CA LYS A 100 5.51 -14.51 -12.07
C LYS A 100 6.29 -15.33 -11.06
N LEU A 101 5.70 -16.40 -10.53
CA LEU A 101 6.41 -17.36 -9.66
C LEU A 101 7.59 -18.01 -10.41
N LYS A 102 7.40 -18.35 -11.68
CA LYS A 102 8.45 -18.89 -12.53
C LYS A 102 9.51 -17.85 -12.88
N GLU A 103 9.10 -16.66 -13.30
CA GLU A 103 9.99 -15.58 -13.74
C GLU A 103 10.88 -15.06 -12.59
N ILE A 104 10.29 -14.81 -11.42
CA ILE A 104 10.94 -14.11 -10.31
C ILE A 104 11.62 -15.10 -9.36
N PHE A 105 10.94 -16.20 -9.04
CA PHE A 105 11.37 -17.14 -8.02
C PHE A 105 11.91 -18.47 -8.56
N GLU A 106 11.88 -18.66 -9.89
CA GLU A 106 12.29 -19.91 -10.56
C GLU A 106 11.43 -21.12 -10.13
N ILE A 107 10.15 -20.88 -9.81
CA ILE A 107 9.17 -21.90 -9.41
C ILE A 107 8.31 -22.28 -10.62
N ALA A 108 8.67 -23.35 -11.34
CA ALA A 108 8.03 -23.71 -12.60
C ALA A 108 6.69 -24.45 -12.46
N ASP A 109 6.53 -25.27 -11.42
CA ASP A 109 5.43 -26.25 -11.30
C ASP A 109 4.46 -25.92 -10.15
N SER A 110 4.07 -24.64 -10.02
CA SER A 110 3.08 -24.24 -9.02
C SER A 110 1.68 -24.75 -9.38
N THR A 111 0.99 -25.36 -8.40
CA THR A 111 -0.40 -25.82 -8.54
C THR A 111 -1.38 -24.64 -8.42
N PRO A 112 -2.61 -24.75 -8.95
CA PRO A 112 -3.62 -23.70 -8.79
C PRO A 112 -3.86 -23.30 -7.33
N ILE A 113 -3.85 -24.27 -6.41
CA ILE A 113 -4.01 -24.02 -4.96
C ILE A 113 -2.85 -23.17 -4.42
N VAL A 114 -1.61 -23.46 -4.80
CA VAL A 114 -0.44 -22.67 -4.37
C VAL A 114 -0.53 -21.25 -4.91
N ARG A 115 -0.99 -21.08 -6.16
CA ARG A 115 -1.15 -19.77 -6.77
C ARG A 115 -2.26 -18.96 -6.09
N GLU A 116 -3.35 -19.59 -5.67
CA GLU A 116 -4.41 -18.95 -4.89
C GLU A 116 -3.87 -18.45 -3.54
N ILE A 117 -3.10 -19.27 -2.82
CA ILE A 117 -2.45 -18.86 -1.56
C ILE A 117 -1.54 -17.64 -1.76
N VAL A 118 -0.80 -17.59 -2.88
CA VAL A 118 0.04 -16.43 -3.21
C VAL A 118 -0.81 -15.19 -3.50
N ALA A 119 -1.93 -15.34 -4.20
CA ALA A 119 -2.87 -14.25 -4.46
C ALA A 119 -3.49 -13.73 -3.16
N ASP A 120 -3.91 -14.62 -2.25
CA ASP A 120 -4.43 -14.27 -0.92
C ASP A 120 -3.40 -13.52 -0.07
N ALA A 121 -2.14 -13.97 -0.10
CA ALA A 121 -1.06 -13.27 0.59
C ALA A 121 -0.87 -11.85 0.04
N CYS A 122 -0.98 -11.66 -1.29
CA CYS A 122 -0.97 -10.32 -1.87
C CYS A 122 -2.17 -9.50 -1.39
N ASP A 123 -3.37 -10.07 -1.42
CA ASP A 123 -4.61 -9.39 -1.06
C ASP A 123 -4.59 -8.85 0.38
N ILE A 124 -4.24 -9.70 1.35
CA ILE A 124 -4.16 -9.34 2.77
C ILE A 124 -3.19 -8.17 2.99
N ILE A 125 -2.01 -8.20 2.35
CA ILE A 125 -1.00 -7.16 2.52
C ILE A 125 -1.42 -5.84 1.87
N VAL A 126 -2.05 -5.90 0.69
CA VAL A 126 -2.56 -4.72 -0.02
C VAL A 126 -3.73 -4.09 0.73
N GLU A 127 -4.71 -4.89 1.15
CA GLU A 127 -5.86 -4.40 1.90
C GLU A 127 -5.40 -3.71 3.18
N ARG A 128 -4.50 -4.35 3.94
CA ARG A 128 -3.92 -3.75 5.15
C ARG A 128 -3.28 -2.40 4.86
N GLY A 129 -2.41 -2.31 3.86
CA GLY A 129 -1.74 -1.06 3.48
C GLY A 129 -2.74 0.03 3.08
N ALA A 130 -3.76 -0.32 2.30
CA ALA A 130 -4.80 0.59 1.85
C ALA A 130 -5.68 1.10 3.01
N ARG A 131 -6.02 0.24 3.97
CA ARG A 131 -6.81 0.62 5.16
C ARG A 131 -6.03 1.51 6.11
N ILE A 132 -4.74 1.25 6.31
CA ILE A 132 -3.84 2.13 7.08
C ILE A 132 -3.75 3.50 6.41
N ALA A 133 -3.60 3.56 5.08
CA ALA A 133 -3.58 4.82 4.33
C ALA A 133 -4.90 5.59 4.45
N ALA A 134 -6.04 4.90 4.29
CA ALA A 134 -7.37 5.46 4.45
C ALA A 134 -7.60 6.04 5.85
N ALA A 135 -7.24 5.30 6.90
CA ALA A 135 -7.38 5.74 8.28
C ALA A 135 -6.55 7.00 8.56
N SER A 136 -5.32 7.07 8.05
CA SER A 136 -4.48 8.27 8.16
C SER A 136 -5.08 9.48 7.45
N MET A 137 -5.58 9.29 6.22
CA MET A 137 -6.26 10.35 5.46
C MET A 137 -7.47 10.89 6.22
N VAL A 138 -8.34 10.01 6.71
CA VAL A 138 -9.52 10.39 7.47
C VAL A 138 -9.15 11.06 8.79
N GLY A 139 -8.14 10.56 9.51
CA GLY A 139 -7.66 11.15 10.76
C GLY A 139 -7.20 12.61 10.60
N ILE A 140 -6.55 12.95 9.48
CA ILE A 140 -6.19 14.34 9.17
C ILE A 140 -7.44 15.20 8.95
N LEU A 141 -8.39 14.71 8.15
CA LEU A 141 -9.64 15.45 7.87
C LEU A 141 -10.45 15.68 9.14
N GLN A 142 -10.52 14.67 10.02
CA GLN A 142 -11.13 14.78 11.34
C GLN A 142 -10.43 15.85 12.19
N LYS A 143 -9.10 15.85 12.22
CA LYS A 143 -8.33 16.84 12.98
C LYS A 143 -8.55 18.28 12.47
N GLN A 144 -8.82 18.45 11.18
CA GLN A 144 -9.16 19.74 10.57
C GLN A 144 -10.62 20.17 10.80
N GLY A 145 -11.44 19.35 11.47
CA GLY A 145 -12.87 19.61 11.64
C GLY A 145 -13.67 19.49 10.33
N ARG A 146 -13.11 18.78 9.33
CA ARG A 146 -13.72 18.55 8.01
C ARG A 146 -14.42 17.20 7.91
N PHE A 147 -14.77 16.63 9.05
CA PHE A 147 -15.40 15.32 9.17
C PHE A 147 -16.61 15.43 10.09
N GLY A 148 -17.75 14.88 9.70
CA GLY A 148 -19.02 14.99 10.41
C GLY A 148 -19.99 16.03 9.84
N SER A 149 -20.93 16.51 10.66
CA SER A 149 -22.12 17.29 10.27
C SER A 149 -21.85 18.66 9.60
N ASN A 150 -20.61 19.13 9.60
CA ASN A 150 -20.19 20.30 8.82
C ASN A 150 -19.72 19.85 7.42
N LYS A 151 -20.70 19.75 6.50
CA LYS A 151 -20.62 19.20 5.12
C LYS A 151 -19.75 19.98 4.14
N GLN A 152 -18.53 20.37 4.51
CA GLN A 152 -17.61 20.95 3.54
C GLN A 152 -16.96 19.85 2.71
N ALA A 153 -17.37 19.78 1.43
CA ALA A 153 -16.73 18.92 0.45
C ALA A 153 -15.22 19.16 0.46
N SER A 154 -14.47 18.09 0.69
CA SER A 154 -13.01 18.06 0.69
C SER A 154 -12.53 17.27 -0.51
N VAL A 155 -11.51 17.80 -1.19
CA VAL A 155 -10.82 17.08 -2.26
C VAL A 155 -9.44 16.69 -1.74
N VAL A 156 -9.11 15.40 -1.81
CA VAL A 156 -7.77 14.90 -1.54
C VAL A 156 -7.15 14.47 -2.84
N THR A 157 -6.04 15.11 -3.18
CA THR A 157 -5.21 14.75 -4.33
C THR A 157 -4.13 13.77 -3.90
N VAL A 158 -4.08 12.60 -4.54
CA VAL A 158 -3.11 11.54 -4.27
C VAL A 158 -2.14 11.43 -5.44
N ASP A 159 -0.85 11.54 -5.12
CA ASP A 159 0.26 11.27 -6.02
C ASP A 159 1.02 10.03 -5.53
N GLY A 160 1.42 9.15 -6.45
CA GLY A 160 2.18 7.94 -6.12
C GLY A 160 1.83 6.73 -6.99
N GLY A 161 2.87 5.98 -7.37
CA GLY A 161 2.77 4.85 -8.29
C GLY A 161 1.84 3.74 -7.83
N VAL A 162 1.78 3.47 -6.51
CA VAL A 162 0.84 2.48 -5.95
C VAL A 162 -0.60 2.89 -6.24
N TYR A 163 -1.00 4.12 -5.90
CA TYR A 163 -2.37 4.58 -6.14
C TYR A 163 -2.69 4.68 -7.64
N GLN A 164 -1.73 5.10 -8.47
CA GLN A 164 -1.90 5.31 -9.91
C GLN A 164 -1.97 4.01 -10.72
N HIS A 165 -1.20 2.99 -10.35
CA HIS A 165 -1.05 1.77 -11.17
C HIS A 165 -1.60 0.50 -10.51
N TYR A 166 -1.91 0.52 -9.22
CA TYR A 166 -2.47 -0.63 -8.50
C TYR A 166 -3.97 -0.44 -8.25
N ARG A 167 -4.82 -1.00 -9.14
CA ARG A 167 -6.27 -0.80 -9.09
C ARG A 167 -6.91 -1.33 -7.80
N LEU A 168 -6.48 -2.50 -7.34
CA LEU A 168 -7.02 -3.10 -6.11
C LEU A 168 -6.68 -2.28 -4.87
N PHE A 169 -5.44 -1.80 -4.75
CA PHE A 169 -5.08 -0.87 -3.67
C PHE A 169 -5.97 0.38 -3.68
N ARG A 170 -6.18 1.00 -4.86
CA ARG A 170 -7.07 2.15 -5.01
C ARG A 170 -8.49 1.83 -4.56
N ASN A 171 -9.02 0.67 -4.96
CA ASN A 171 -10.38 0.25 -4.58
C ASN A 171 -10.51 0.04 -3.08
N TYR A 172 -9.56 -0.63 -2.44
CA TYR A 172 -9.54 -0.82 -0.99
C TYR A 172 -9.45 0.50 -0.24
N LEU A 173 -8.59 1.42 -0.69
CA LEU A 173 -8.44 2.72 -0.06
C LEU A 173 -9.76 3.50 -0.12
N ASN A 174 -10.38 3.62 -1.30
CA ASN A 174 -11.64 4.33 -1.45
C ASN A 174 -12.78 3.66 -0.65
N SER A 175 -12.85 2.33 -0.66
CA SER A 175 -13.85 1.57 0.09
C SER A 175 -13.71 1.78 1.60
N CYS A 176 -12.48 1.73 2.12
CA CYS A 176 -12.22 1.96 3.54
C CYS A 176 -12.49 3.41 3.95
N VAL A 177 -12.17 4.38 3.09
CA VAL A 177 -12.52 5.79 3.32
C VAL A 177 -14.04 5.98 3.41
N ASN A 178 -14.81 5.28 2.58
CA ASN A 178 -16.28 5.32 2.63
C ASN A 178 -16.83 4.61 3.87
N GLU A 179 -16.24 3.45 4.24
CA GLU A 179 -16.55 2.70 5.47
C GLU A 179 -16.39 3.59 6.71
N ILE A 180 -15.26 4.29 6.85
CA ILE A 180 -14.98 5.14 8.02
C ILE A 180 -15.90 6.38 8.06
N GLN A 181 -16.31 6.92 6.91
CA GLN A 181 -17.23 8.06 6.84
C GLN A 181 -18.68 7.72 7.18
N GLY A 182 -19.10 6.48 6.92
CA GLY A 182 -20.50 6.08 7.03
C GLY A 182 -21.39 6.71 5.95
N SER A 183 -22.63 6.22 5.86
CA SER A 183 -23.59 6.56 4.80
C SER A 183 -24.07 8.02 4.81
N GLU A 184 -23.84 8.77 5.89
CA GLU A 184 -24.28 10.17 6.01
C GLU A 184 -23.27 11.18 5.44
N CYS A 185 -22.03 10.76 5.18
CA CYS A 185 -20.93 11.64 4.76
C CYS A 185 -20.22 11.21 3.47
N SER A 186 -20.68 10.15 2.78
CA SER A 186 -19.99 9.55 1.62
C SER A 186 -19.70 10.54 0.48
N ASP A 187 -20.51 11.57 0.30
CA ASP A 187 -20.36 12.55 -0.78
C ASP A 187 -19.42 13.72 -0.44
N ASN A 188 -18.89 13.76 0.80
CA ASN A 188 -18.10 14.90 1.27
C ASN A 188 -16.60 14.78 0.97
N LEU A 189 -16.11 13.62 0.51
CA LEU A 189 -14.69 13.42 0.24
C LEU A 189 -14.46 12.83 -1.16
N HIS A 190 -13.82 13.62 -2.02
CA HIS A 190 -13.41 13.17 -3.34
C HIS A 190 -11.89 12.96 -3.39
N ILE A 191 -11.50 11.71 -3.65
CA ILE A 191 -10.10 11.35 -3.84
C ILE A 191 -9.78 11.38 -5.33
N GLN A 192 -8.86 12.24 -5.74
CA GLN A 192 -8.44 12.39 -7.13
C GLN A 192 -6.97 12.01 -7.28
N SER A 193 -6.64 11.33 -8.38
CA SER A 193 -5.24 11.11 -8.72
C SER A 193 -4.70 12.31 -9.50
N THR A 194 -3.48 12.74 -9.20
CA THR A 194 -2.80 13.75 -10.03
C THR A 194 -2.03 13.06 -11.14
N ASN A 195 -2.36 13.37 -12.39
CA ASN A 195 -1.63 12.88 -13.57
C ASN A 195 -0.30 13.61 -13.82
N GLY A 196 0.08 14.56 -12.96
CA GLY A 196 1.20 15.47 -13.21
C GLY A 196 2.19 15.62 -12.05
N GLY A 197 2.43 14.55 -11.28
CA GLY A 197 3.50 14.46 -10.28
C GLY A 197 3.61 15.60 -9.25
N SER A 198 4.64 15.51 -8.42
CA SER A 198 4.99 16.49 -7.36
C SER A 198 5.12 17.95 -7.87
N GLY A 199 5.34 18.16 -9.17
CA GLY A 199 5.53 19.49 -9.78
C GLY A 199 4.29 20.40 -9.75
N ILE A 200 3.07 19.86 -9.89
CA ILE A 200 1.85 20.67 -9.85
C ILE A 200 1.61 21.22 -8.45
N GLY A 201 1.87 20.42 -7.41
CA GLY A 201 1.78 20.85 -6.01
C GLY A 201 2.73 22.01 -5.70
N ALA A 202 3.98 21.93 -6.16
CA ALA A 202 4.97 23.00 -6.02
C ALA A 202 4.55 24.29 -6.75
N VAL A 203 3.95 24.18 -7.94
CA VAL A 203 3.46 25.34 -8.72
C VAL A 203 2.28 26.02 -8.03
N PHE A 204 1.32 25.26 -7.49
CA PHE A 204 0.22 25.84 -6.70
C PHE A 204 0.73 26.53 -5.43
N LEU A 205 1.72 25.94 -4.74
CA LEU A 205 2.36 26.54 -3.57
C LEU A 205 3.05 27.86 -3.92
N ALA A 206 3.83 27.87 -5.00
CA ALA A 206 4.50 29.07 -5.50
C ALA A 206 3.50 30.17 -5.91
N ALA A 207 2.42 29.80 -6.59
CA ALA A 207 1.37 30.74 -7.01
C ALA A 207 0.59 31.32 -5.81
N ALA A 208 0.33 30.52 -4.78
CA ALA A 208 -0.31 30.98 -3.55
C ALA A 208 0.60 31.90 -2.72
N ALA A 209 1.91 31.60 -2.68
CA ALA A 209 2.91 32.45 -2.02
C ALA A 209 3.03 33.83 -2.69
N CYS A 210 3.05 33.89 -4.03
CA CYS A 210 3.09 35.16 -4.77
C CYS A 210 1.88 36.07 -4.52
N ARG A 211 0.69 35.50 -4.29
CA ARG A 211 -0.52 36.28 -3.96
C ARG A 211 -0.53 36.84 -2.54
N LEU A 212 0.31 36.33 -1.64
CA LEU A 212 0.43 36.83 -0.27
C LEU A 212 1.52 37.91 -0.13
N SER A 213 2.37 38.07 -1.15
CA SER A 213 3.42 39.09 -1.24
C SER A 213 3.04 40.31 -2.11
N SER A 214 1.77 40.40 -2.53
CA SER A 214 1.19 41.54 -3.27
C SER A 214 -0.03 42.09 -2.54
#